data_AF-A0A3N1WUB3-F1
#
_entry.id   AF-A0A3N1WUB3-F1
#
_cell.length_a   1.000
_cell.length_b   1.000
_cell.length_c   1.000
_cell.angle_alpha   90.00
_cell.angle_beta   90.00
_cell.angle_gamma   90.00
#
_symmetry.space_group_name_H-M   'P 1'
#
loop_
_entity.id
_entity.type
_entity.pdbx_description
1 polymer ?
#
loop_
_entity_poly.entity_id
_entity_poly.type
_entity_poly.pdbx_seq_one_letter_code
_entity_poly.pdbx_strand_id
1 'polypeptide(L)'
;MSAPTTGNPANTTAAGTPARRPAPVIELTAKEVHDHGGVFCPNPKAGMKIWNTHPRVFIEIAHAGEGKCPYCGTVYRLKAGEVLKGH
;
A
#
# COMPACT_ATOMS: atom_id res chain seq x y z
N MET A 1 -27.22 38.66 -41.56
CA MET A 1 -27.13 37.20 -41.80
C MET A 1 -25.72 36.84 -42.21
N SER A 2 -24.86 36.55 -41.23
CA SER A 2 -23.61 35.77 -41.34
C SER A 2 -23.12 35.56 -39.92
N ALA A 3 -23.40 34.37 -39.38
CA ALA A 3 -22.88 33.93 -38.09
C ALA A 3 -21.47 33.34 -38.29
N PRO A 4 -20.46 33.70 -37.49
CA PRO A 4 -19.26 32.88 -37.39
C PRO A 4 -19.54 31.68 -36.47
N THR A 5 -19.37 30.51 -37.07
CA THR A 5 -19.43 29.16 -36.51
C THR A 5 -18.70 29.03 -35.17
N THR A 6 -19.40 28.37 -34.24
CA THR A 6 -18.95 27.71 -33.02
C THR A 6 -17.49 27.21 -33.06
N GLY A 7 -16.63 27.85 -32.27
CA GLY A 7 -15.35 27.28 -31.84
C GLY A 7 -15.55 26.55 -30.50
N ASN A 8 -15.57 25.23 -30.54
CA ASN A 8 -15.67 24.36 -29.38
C ASN A 8 -14.27 24.17 -28.76
N PRO A 9 -13.98 24.60 -27.52
CA PRO A 9 -12.74 24.22 -26.84
C PRO A 9 -12.89 22.82 -26.25
N ALA A 10 -13.04 21.81 -27.11
CA ALA A 10 -12.76 20.44 -26.74
C ALA A 10 -11.26 20.22 -26.94
N ASN A 11 -10.57 19.89 -25.84
CA ASN A 11 -9.15 19.54 -25.73
C ASN A 11 -8.18 20.70 -25.41
N THR A 12 -8.19 21.17 -24.17
CA THR A 12 -6.92 21.40 -23.48
C THR A 12 -6.67 20.22 -22.55
N THR A 13 -5.72 19.40 -22.98
CA THR A 13 -5.13 18.30 -22.26
C THR A 13 -4.64 18.75 -20.88
N ALA A 14 -5.24 18.20 -19.82
CA ALA A 14 -4.50 17.89 -18.60
C ALA A 14 -4.52 16.37 -18.48
N ALA A 15 -3.42 15.75 -18.90
CA ALA A 15 -3.13 14.36 -18.58
C ALA A 15 -3.07 14.25 -17.04
N GLY A 16 -4.19 13.88 -16.43
CA GLY A 16 -4.22 13.48 -15.04
C GLY A 16 -3.42 12.20 -14.91
N THR A 17 -2.16 12.32 -14.48
CA THR A 17 -1.43 11.22 -13.86
C THR A 17 -2.40 10.50 -12.92
N PRO A 18 -2.61 9.17 -13.01
CA PRO A 18 -3.35 8.49 -11.98
C PRO A 18 -2.53 8.66 -10.71
N ALA A 19 -2.91 9.62 -9.87
CA ALA A 19 -2.36 9.78 -8.54
C ALA A 19 -2.64 8.46 -7.83
N ARG A 20 -1.63 7.59 -7.82
CA ARG A 20 -1.67 6.28 -7.16
C ARG A 20 -2.12 6.58 -5.74
N ARG A 21 -3.34 6.20 -5.39
CA ARG A 21 -3.84 6.36 -4.02
C ARG A 21 -2.75 5.84 -3.08
N PRO A 22 -2.38 6.61 -2.05
CA PRO A 22 -1.31 6.19 -1.15
C PRO A 22 -1.68 4.81 -0.63
N ALA A 23 -0.76 3.86 -0.80
CA ALA A 23 -0.96 2.53 -0.25
C ALA A 23 -1.18 2.65 1.26
N PRO A 24 -2.11 1.89 1.85
CA PRO A 24 -2.27 1.90 3.30
C PRO A 24 -0.94 1.47 3.93
N VAL A 25 -0.38 2.32 4.78
CA VAL A 25 0.85 2.04 5.53
C VAL A 25 0.45 1.59 6.93
N ILE A 26 0.92 0.40 7.32
CA ILE A 26 0.71 -0.17 8.64
C ILE A 26 2.05 -0.19 9.35
N GLU A 27 2.14 0.60 10.40
CA GLU A 27 3.28 0.58 11.30
C GLU A 27 3.13 -0.57 12.29
N LEU A 28 4.12 -1.45 12.28
CA LEU A 28 4.20 -2.62 13.13
C LEU A 28 5.24 -2.41 14.20
N THR A 29 4.94 -2.94 15.36
CA THR A 29 5.91 -3.09 16.44
C THR A 29 6.62 -4.44 16.38
N ALA A 30 7.77 -4.59 17.05
CA ALA A 30 8.56 -5.81 17.08
C ALA A 30 7.77 -7.00 17.63
N LYS A 31 6.77 -6.74 18.49
CA LYS A 31 5.85 -7.77 19.02
C LYS A 31 4.84 -8.29 17.98
N GLU A 32 4.63 -7.54 16.91
CA GLU A 32 3.64 -7.86 15.88
C GLU A 32 4.28 -8.54 14.66
N VAL A 33 5.61 -8.53 14.62
CA VAL A 33 6.36 -9.27 13.63
C VAL A 33 6.64 -10.65 14.18
N HIS A 34 6.50 -11.65 13.32
CA HIS A 34 6.78 -13.03 13.68
C HIS A 34 8.27 -13.21 13.95
N ASP A 35 8.63 -14.27 14.69
CA ASP A 35 10.01 -14.61 15.08
C ASP A 35 10.95 -14.72 13.87
N HIS A 36 10.41 -15.07 12.70
CA HIS A 36 11.13 -15.13 11.43
C HIS A 36 11.32 -13.77 10.72
N GLY A 37 11.01 -12.66 11.38
CA GLY A 37 11.28 -11.32 10.84
C GLY A 37 10.30 -10.82 9.78
N GLY A 38 9.11 -11.40 9.71
CA GLY A 38 8.07 -10.96 8.78
C GLY A 38 6.67 -10.95 9.37
N VAL A 39 5.76 -10.31 8.65
CA VAL A 39 4.36 -10.18 9.00
C VAL A 39 3.52 -10.93 7.99
N PHE A 40 2.45 -11.58 8.45
CA PHE A 40 1.48 -12.16 7.53
C PHE A 40 0.42 -11.13 7.13
N CYS A 41 -0.05 -11.23 5.89
CA CYS A 41 -1.22 -10.49 5.40
C CYS A 41 -2.20 -11.50 4.79
N PRO A 42 -3.51 -11.44 5.10
CA PRO A 42 -4.24 -10.47 5.93
C PRO A 42 -4.01 -10.65 7.44
N ASN A 43 -3.89 -9.53 8.18
CA ASN A 43 -3.77 -9.51 9.64
C ASN A 43 -4.81 -8.56 10.27
N PRO A 44 -5.13 -8.73 11.57
CA PRO A 44 -6.11 -7.88 12.26
C PRO A 44 -5.72 -6.39 12.30
N LYS A 45 -4.42 -6.07 12.27
CA LYS A 45 -3.91 -4.69 12.24
C LYS A 45 -4.20 -3.95 10.93
N ALA A 46 -4.37 -4.70 9.84
CA ALA A 46 -4.81 -4.17 8.56
C ALA A 46 -6.32 -3.89 8.52
N GLY A 47 -7.07 -4.24 9.57
CA GLY A 47 -8.53 -4.12 9.58
C GLY A 47 -9.22 -4.99 8.52
N MET A 48 -8.50 -5.94 7.92
CA MET A 48 -8.99 -6.79 6.84
C MET A 48 -9.54 -8.09 7.41
N LYS A 49 -10.77 -8.45 7.03
CA LYS A 49 -11.32 -9.77 7.33
C LYS A 49 -10.59 -10.83 6.51
N ILE A 50 -10.09 -11.87 7.18
CA ILE A 50 -9.32 -12.97 6.58
C ILE A 50 -10.13 -13.74 5.52
N TRP A 51 -11.46 -13.69 5.59
CA TRP A 51 -12.35 -14.63 4.91
C TRP A 51 -12.50 -14.48 3.38
N ASN A 52 -12.06 -13.37 2.75
CA ASN A 52 -12.22 -13.24 1.28
C ASN A 52 -11.36 -12.15 0.60
N THR A 53 -10.20 -11.77 1.16
CA THR A 53 -9.40 -10.65 0.58
C THR A 53 -8.33 -11.14 -0.41
N HIS A 54 -7.42 -12.00 0.03
CA HIS A 54 -6.42 -12.68 -0.80
C HIS A 54 -5.79 -13.85 -0.02
N PRO A 55 -5.06 -14.76 -0.68
CA PRO A 55 -4.31 -15.83 0.01
C PRO A 55 -3.34 -15.27 1.05
N ARG A 56 -3.17 -15.96 2.18
CA ARG A 56 -2.21 -15.55 3.20
C ARG A 56 -0.80 -15.53 2.61
N VAL A 57 -0.13 -14.38 2.74
CA VAL A 57 1.27 -14.21 2.38
C VAL A 57 2.09 -13.77 3.57
N PHE A 58 3.38 -14.06 3.52
CA PHE A 58 4.37 -13.58 4.47
C PHE A 58 5.20 -12.49 3.81
N ILE A 59 5.37 -11.36 4.50
CA ILE A 59 6.09 -10.18 4.03
C ILE A 59 7.25 -9.96 5.00
N GLU A 60 8.47 -10.15 4.50
CA GLU A 60 9.70 -9.92 5.26
C GLU A 60 9.91 -8.41 5.44
N ILE A 61 10.16 -7.96 6.67
CA ILE A 61 10.36 -6.56 7.02
C ILE A 61 11.48 -6.34 8.04
N ALA A 62 12.12 -7.39 8.54
CA ALA A 62 13.17 -7.29 9.56
C ALA A 62 14.47 -6.72 8.99
N HIS A 63 14.84 -7.10 7.78
CA HIS A 63 16.06 -6.63 7.13
C HIS A 63 15.87 -5.26 6.46
N ALA A 64 14.78 -5.11 5.69
CA ALA A 64 14.50 -3.89 4.94
C ALA A 64 13.85 -2.78 5.79
N GLY A 65 13.27 -3.11 6.95
CA GLY A 65 12.47 -2.19 7.77
C GLY A 65 11.06 -1.93 7.22
N GLU A 66 10.80 -2.27 5.95
CA GLU A 66 9.48 -2.22 5.33
C GLU A 66 9.31 -3.28 4.24
N GLY A 67 8.06 -3.62 3.95
CA GLY A 67 7.71 -4.60 2.93
C GLY A 67 6.28 -4.40 2.43
N LYS A 68 6.04 -4.74 1.17
CA LYS A 68 4.76 -4.50 0.50
C LYS A 68 4.06 -5.80 0.16
N CYS A 69 2.78 -5.87 0.52
CA CYS A 69 1.87 -6.95 0.11
C CYS A 69 1.66 -6.94 -1.41
N PRO A 70 1.95 -8.04 -2.13
CA PRO A 70 1.79 -8.09 -3.59
C PRO A 70 0.32 -8.08 -4.04
N TYR A 71 -0.61 -8.47 -3.16
CA TYR A 71 -2.04 -8.54 -3.48
C TYR A 71 -2.77 -7.25 -3.15
N CYS A 72 -2.71 -6.85 -1.88
CA CYS A 72 -3.42 -5.71 -1.33
C CYS A 72 -2.69 -4.37 -1.51
N GLY A 73 -1.38 -4.41 -1.81
CA GLY A 73 -0.56 -3.22 -1.97
C GLY A 73 -0.21 -2.50 -0.66
N THR A 74 -0.74 -2.95 0.48
CA THR A 74 -0.45 -2.46 1.83
C THR A 74 1.05 -2.53 2.11
N VAL A 75 1.59 -1.44 2.63
CA VAL A 75 2.98 -1.34 3.06
C VAL A 75 3.03 -1.58 4.56
N TYR A 76 3.80 -2.57 4.98
CA TYR A 76 4.09 -2.86 6.37
C TYR A 76 5.46 -2.31 6.70
N ARG A 77 5.56 -1.50 7.75
CA ARG A 77 6.82 -0.85 8.14
C ARG A 77 7.05 -1.02 9.64
N LEU A 78 8.28 -1.28 10.04
CA LEU A 78 8.67 -1.26 11.44
C LEU A 78 8.61 0.16 11.99
N LYS A 79 8.13 0.30 13.22
CA LYS A 79 8.11 1.58 13.90
C LYS A 79 9.54 2.11 14.08
N ALA A 80 9.72 3.43 13.90
CA ALA A 80 11.03 4.06 14.00
C ALA A 80 11.67 3.77 15.37
N GLY A 81 12.84 3.14 15.36
CA GLY A 81 13.58 2.75 16.56
C GLY A 81 13.40 1.29 17.00
N GLU A 82 12.54 0.52 16.32
CA GLU A 82 12.44 -0.92 16.57
C GLU A 82 13.21 -1.72 15.53
N VAL A 83 14.23 -2.42 16.00
CA VAL A 83 15.01 -3.38 15.22
C VAL A 83 14.60 -4.78 15.66
N LEU A 84 14.09 -5.58 14.72
CA LEU A 84 13.91 -6.99 14.96
C LEU A 84 15.29 -7.64 15.00
N LYS A 85 15.71 -8.04 16.21
CA LYS A 85 16.83 -8.93 16.37
C LYS A 85 16.39 -10.30 15.87
N GLY A 86 16.70 -10.60 14.61
CA GLY A 86 16.62 -11.97 14.09
C GLY A 86 17.43 -12.89 15.00
N HIS A 87 16.82 -14.01 15.38
CA HIS A 87 17.45 -15.03 16.21
C HIS A 87 18.17 -16.06 15.32
#